data_AF-A0A6G3XK67-F1
#
_entry.id   AF-A0A6G3XK67-F1
#
_cell.length_a   1.000
_cell.length_b   1.000
_cell.length_c   1.000
_cell.angle_alpha   90.00
_cell.angle_beta   90.00
_cell.angle_gamma   90.00
#
_symmetry.space_group_name_H-M   'P 1'
#
loop_
_entity.id
_entity.type
_entity.pdbx_description
1 polymer ?
#
loop_
_entity_poly.entity_id
_entity_poly.type
_entity_poly.pdbx_seq_one_letter_code
_entity_poly.pdbx_strand_id
1 'polypeptide(L)'
;PFYAEGGGQLADTGRIRLDTGAVIEVRDVQKPVPGVHVHKGVVQVGEVTVGAPVFASIDATRRRAIARAHSATHLTHQALRDALGPTAAQAGSENSPGRFRFDFGSPAAVPGTVLTDVEQRINEVLSRELDVQAEVMSIDEAKKQGA
;
A
#
# COMPACT_ATOMS: atom_id res chain seq x y z
N PRO A 1 -7.05 1.37 -14.28
CA PRO A 1 -6.88 2.24 -13.08
C PRO A 1 -6.52 1.48 -11.79
N PHE A 2 -6.85 0.18 -11.70
CA PHE A 2 -6.59 -0.64 -10.53
C PHE A 2 -5.10 -0.83 -10.25
N TYR A 3 -4.71 -0.72 -8.99
CA TYR A 3 -3.41 -1.15 -8.47
C TYR A 3 -3.48 -2.65 -8.16
N ALA A 4 -2.55 -3.42 -8.74
CA ALA A 4 -2.35 -4.81 -8.37
C ALA A 4 -1.57 -4.90 -7.06
N GLU A 5 -1.94 -5.83 -6.19
CA GLU A 5 -1.23 -6.07 -4.92
C GLU A 5 0.28 -6.19 -5.14
N GLY A 6 1.05 -5.53 -4.27
CA GLY A 6 2.50 -5.51 -4.35
C GLY A 6 3.13 -4.68 -3.25
N GLY A 7 4.37 -5.00 -2.88
CA GLY A 7 5.15 -4.22 -1.91
C GLY A 7 4.49 -4.06 -0.53
N GLY A 8 3.63 -5.02 -0.11
CA GLY A 8 2.88 -4.93 1.14
C GLY A 8 1.63 -4.04 1.08
N GLN A 9 1.31 -3.46 -0.08
CA GLN A 9 0.08 -2.71 -0.32
C GLN A 9 -1.00 -3.62 -0.92
N LEU A 10 -2.19 -3.61 -0.30
CA LEU A 10 -3.34 -4.37 -0.77
C LEU A 10 -3.83 -3.91 -2.16
N ALA A 11 -4.37 -4.85 -2.93
CA ALA A 11 -5.01 -4.56 -4.21
C ALA A 11 -6.21 -3.62 -4.09
N ASP A 12 -6.49 -2.93 -5.19
CA ASP A 12 -7.73 -2.19 -5.34
C ASP A 12 -8.95 -3.09 -5.51
N THR A 13 -10.09 -2.53 -5.11
CA THR A 13 -11.42 -3.05 -5.44
C THR A 13 -12.20 -1.99 -6.22
N GLY A 14 -13.28 -2.41 -6.89
CA GLY A 14 -14.06 -1.48 -7.71
C GLY A 14 -15.00 -2.18 -8.67
N ARG A 15 -15.36 -1.48 -9.74
CA ARG A 15 -16.30 -1.96 -10.75
C ARG A 15 -15.80 -1.70 -12.16
N ILE A 16 -16.06 -2.67 -13.03
CA ILE A 16 -15.91 -2.53 -14.49
C ILE A 16 -17.31 -2.59 -15.08
N ARG A 17 -17.65 -1.61 -15.93
CA ARG A 17 -18.95 -1.50 -16.59
C ARG A 17 -18.78 -1.57 -18.10
N LEU A 18 -19.70 -2.23 -18.78
CA LEU A 18 -19.80 -2.26 -20.23
C LEU A 18 -20.96 -1.39 -20.70
N ASP A 19 -20.90 -0.90 -21.94
CA ASP A 19 -22.00 -0.13 -22.55
C ASP A 19 -23.29 -0.95 -22.70
N THR A 20 -23.18 -2.28 -22.71
CA THR A 20 -24.31 -3.23 -22.67
C THR A 20 -25.09 -3.21 -21.35
N GLY A 21 -24.57 -2.53 -20.33
CA GLY A 21 -25.11 -2.53 -18.97
C GLY A 21 -24.56 -3.64 -18.08
N ALA A 22 -23.66 -4.50 -18.59
CA ALA A 22 -23.01 -5.52 -17.77
C ALA A 22 -22.09 -4.88 -16.72
N VAL A 23 -22.03 -5.48 -15.52
CA VAL A 23 -21.25 -4.98 -14.39
C VAL A 23 -20.43 -6.11 -13.78
N ILE A 24 -19.12 -5.90 -13.68
CA ILE A 24 -18.20 -6.76 -12.95
C ILE A 24 -17.82 -6.06 -11.65
N GLU A 25 -18.01 -6.74 -10.52
CA GLU A 25 -17.45 -6.36 -9.23
C GLU A 25 -16.03 -6.94 -9.12
N VAL A 26 -15.03 -6.07 -9.08
CA VAL A 26 -13.62 -6.46 -8.90
C VAL A 26 -13.29 -6.47 -7.41
N ARG A 27 -12.83 -7.63 -6.92
CA ARG A 27 -12.54 -7.89 -5.51
C ARG A 27 -11.05 -8.03 -5.21
N ASP A 28 -10.26 -8.32 -6.23
CA ASP A 28 -8.81 -8.49 -6.12
C ASP A 28 -8.15 -8.21 -7.47
N VAL A 29 -6.93 -7.68 -7.45
CA VAL A 29 -6.13 -7.42 -8.64
C VAL A 29 -4.70 -7.88 -8.40
N GLN A 30 -4.23 -8.75 -9.29
CA GLN A 30 -2.93 -9.42 -9.15
C GLN A 30 -2.07 -9.21 -10.39
N LYS A 31 -0.76 -9.28 -10.21
CA LYS A 31 0.22 -9.17 -11.29
C LYS A 31 1.12 -10.41 -11.30
N PRO A 32 0.63 -11.56 -11.82
CA PRO A 32 1.36 -12.82 -11.75
C PRO A 32 2.62 -12.84 -12.60
N VAL A 33 2.65 -12.05 -13.69
CA VAL A 33 3.81 -11.87 -14.56
C VAL A 33 3.96 -10.39 -14.96
N PRO A 34 5.16 -9.94 -15.35
CA PRO A 34 5.37 -8.57 -15.81
C PRO A 34 4.40 -8.17 -16.93
N GLY A 35 3.83 -6.96 -16.83
CA GLY A 35 2.91 -6.41 -17.83
C GLY A 35 1.45 -6.90 -17.75
N VAL A 36 1.15 -7.99 -17.05
CA VAL A 36 -0.21 -8.58 -17.02
C VAL A 36 -0.91 -8.29 -15.69
N HIS A 37 -2.07 -7.66 -15.76
CA HIS A 37 -2.94 -7.39 -14.60
C HIS A 37 -4.18 -8.28 -14.66
N VAL A 38 -4.38 -9.10 -13.64
CA VAL A 38 -5.52 -10.01 -13.52
C VAL A 38 -6.52 -9.41 -12.53
N HIS A 39 -7.72 -9.10 -13.01
CA HIS A 39 -8.82 -8.61 -12.18
C HIS A 39 -9.70 -9.81 -11.80
N LYS A 40 -9.69 -10.19 -10.52
CA LYS A 40 -10.57 -11.25 -10.01
C LYS A 40 -11.86 -10.62 -9.49
N GLY A 41 -12.98 -11.15 -9.94
CA GLY A 41 -14.27 -10.55 -9.66
C GLY A 41 -15.44 -11.43 -10.04
N VAL A 42 -16.64 -10.89 -9.88
CA VAL A 42 -17.90 -11.55 -10.20
C VAL A 42 -18.69 -10.66 -11.15
N VAL A 43 -19.25 -11.25 -12.20
CA VAL A 43 -20.24 -10.57 -13.04
C VAL A 43 -21.54 -10.49 -12.23
N GLN A 44 -21.92 -9.28 -11.81
CA GLN A 44 -23.13 -9.08 -11.04
C GLN A 44 -24.37 -9.04 -11.93
N VAL A 45 -24.24 -8.50 -13.13
CA VAL A 45 -25.33 -8.33 -14.10
C VAL A 45 -24.77 -8.46 -15.52
N GLY A 46 -25.54 -9.10 -16.40
CA GLY A 46 -25.24 -9.20 -17.82
C GLY A 46 -24.15 -10.21 -18.17
N GLU A 47 -23.58 -10.07 -19.36
CA GLU A 47 -22.52 -10.92 -19.88
C GLU A 47 -21.34 -10.07 -20.36
N VAL A 48 -20.15 -10.67 -20.32
CA VAL A 48 -18.89 -10.00 -20.67
C VAL A 48 -18.25 -10.78 -21.80
N THR A 49 -17.94 -10.08 -22.89
CA THR A 49 -17.28 -10.66 -24.07
C THR A 49 -15.88 -10.07 -24.24
N VAL A 50 -14.95 -10.91 -24.69
CA VAL A 50 -13.59 -10.49 -24.99
C VAL A 50 -13.60 -9.41 -26.08
N GLY A 51 -12.81 -8.35 -25.89
CA GLY A 51 -12.69 -7.23 -26.83
C GLY A 51 -13.75 -6.13 -26.66
N ALA A 52 -14.73 -6.31 -25.77
CA ALA A 52 -15.71 -5.26 -25.51
C ALA A 52 -15.06 -4.03 -24.82
N PRO A 53 -15.46 -2.80 -25.20
CA PRO A 53 -15.03 -1.61 -24.49
C PRO A 53 -15.60 -1.60 -23.07
N VAL A 54 -14.82 -1.07 -22.13
CA VAL A 54 -15.20 -1.04 -20.71
C VAL A 54 -14.85 0.30 -20.07
N PHE A 55 -15.66 0.70 -19.10
CA PHE A 55 -15.37 1.76 -18.17
C PHE A 55 -14.99 1.17 -16.80
N ALA A 56 -13.76 1.42 -16.37
CA ALA A 56 -13.21 0.90 -15.12
C ALA A 56 -13.13 1.99 -14.05
N SER A 57 -13.64 1.69 -12.86
CA SER A 57 -13.64 2.62 -11.71
C SER A 57 -13.23 1.89 -10.43
N ILE A 58 -12.32 2.50 -9.65
CA ILE A 58 -11.87 1.97 -8.36
C ILE A 58 -12.66 2.59 -7.22
N ASP A 59 -12.69 1.93 -6.06
CA ASP A 59 -13.06 2.57 -4.81
C ASP A 59 -11.94 3.54 -4.38
N ALA A 60 -12.11 4.81 -4.75
CA ALA A 60 -11.14 5.85 -4.47
C ALA A 60 -10.95 6.10 -2.96
N THR A 61 -12.00 5.92 -2.15
CA THR A 61 -11.91 6.09 -0.69
C THR A 61 -11.03 5.00 -0.10
N ARG A 62 -11.26 3.74 -0.50
CA ARG A 62 -10.41 2.61 -0.11
C ARG A 62 -8.97 2.81 -0.57
N ARG A 63 -8.74 3.20 -1.82
CA ARG A 63 -7.39 3.45 -2.34
C ARG A 63 -6.63 4.46 -1.48
N ARG A 64 -7.25 5.60 -1.16
CA ARG A 64 -6.61 6.64 -0.33
C ARG A 64 -6.31 6.12 1.08
N ALA A 65 -7.21 5.34 1.66
CA ALA A 65 -6.99 4.73 2.98
C ALA A 65 -5.79 3.77 2.96
N ILE A 66 -5.72 2.88 1.97
CA ILE A 66 -4.60 1.95 1.77
C ILE A 66 -3.28 2.71 1.59
N ALA A 67 -3.27 3.75 0.76
CA ALA A 67 -2.07 4.56 0.52
C ALA A 67 -1.56 5.22 1.81
N ARG A 68 -2.45 5.84 2.61
CA ARG A 68 -2.07 6.40 3.91
C ARG A 68 -1.49 5.34 4.85
N ALA A 69 -2.11 4.16 4.86
CA ALA A 69 -1.68 3.07 5.71
C ALA A 69 -0.30 2.54 5.29
N HIS A 70 -0.02 2.48 3.98
CA HIS A 70 1.29 2.12 3.46
C HIS A 70 2.36 3.18 3.82
N SER A 71 2.05 4.48 3.68
CA SER A 71 2.93 5.56 4.14
C SER A 71 3.22 5.46 5.64
N ALA A 72 2.23 5.12 6.46
CA ALA A 72 2.42 4.92 7.89
C ALA A 72 3.40 3.77 8.20
N THR A 73 3.42 2.71 7.40
CA THR A 73 4.42 1.63 7.51
C THR A 73 5.83 2.16 7.32
N HIS A 74 6.07 2.98 6.30
CA HIS A 74 7.39 3.59 6.04
C HIS A 74 7.82 4.54 7.15
N LEU A 75 6.90 5.39 7.61
CA LEU A 75 7.16 6.31 8.73
C LEU A 75 7.48 5.55 10.02
N THR A 76 6.75 4.47 10.30
CA THR A 76 7.00 3.62 11.46
C THR A 76 8.38 2.98 11.39
N HIS A 77 8.75 2.43 10.22
CA HIS A 77 10.07 1.85 10.01
C HIS A 77 11.19 2.87 10.25
N GLN A 78 11.07 4.05 9.67
CA GLN A 78 12.08 5.10 9.82
C GLN A 78 12.18 5.58 11.28
N ALA A 79 11.04 5.85 11.93
CA ALA A 79 11.02 6.32 13.31
C ALA A 79 11.61 5.30 14.30
N LEU A 80 11.36 4.00 14.09
CA LEU A 80 11.98 2.95 14.88
C LEU A 80 13.50 2.89 14.66
N ARG A 81 13.97 3.03 13.42
CA ARG A 81 15.41 3.08 13.13
C ARG A 81 16.09 4.31 13.73
N ASP A 82 15.41 5.45 13.75
CA ASP A 82 15.93 6.68 14.37
C ASP A 82 16.03 6.54 15.89
N ALA A 83 15.05 5.89 16.53
CA ALA A 83 15.02 5.74 18.00
C ALA A 83 15.89 4.58 18.53
N LEU A 84 15.93 3.46 17.82
CA LEU A 84 16.54 2.21 18.30
C LEU A 84 17.81 1.82 17.53
N GLY A 85 18.12 2.55 16.47
CA GLY A 85 19.26 2.30 15.60
C GLY A 85 18.92 1.46 14.36
N PRO A 86 19.88 1.32 13.43
CA PRO A 86 19.63 0.78 12.09
C PRO A 86 19.27 -0.71 12.09
N THR A 87 19.52 -1.44 13.18
CA THR A 87 19.20 -2.86 13.36
C THR A 87 17.71 -3.10 13.66
N ALA A 88 16.95 -2.06 14.01
CA ALA A 88 15.49 -2.10 14.11
C ALA A 88 14.81 -2.11 12.73
N ALA A 89 15.32 -2.97 11.84
CA ALA A 89 14.81 -3.14 10.49
C ALA A 89 13.51 -3.94 10.49
N GLN A 90 12.66 -3.66 9.51
CA GLN A 90 11.41 -4.37 9.30
C GLN A 90 11.65 -5.88 9.08
N ALA A 91 11.00 -6.70 9.90
CA ALA A 91 10.91 -8.15 9.76
C ALA A 91 9.54 -8.61 9.24
N GLY A 92 8.52 -7.75 9.37
CA GLY A 92 7.16 -8.03 8.92
C GLY A 92 6.26 -6.82 9.12
N SER A 93 5.17 -6.75 8.37
CA SER A 93 4.12 -5.76 8.62
C SER A 93 2.77 -6.30 8.18
N GLU A 94 1.73 -5.95 8.91
CA GLU A 94 0.35 -6.20 8.51
C GLU A 94 -0.43 -4.90 8.62
N ASN A 95 -1.09 -4.55 7.53
CA ASN A 95 -1.98 -3.40 7.50
C ASN A 95 -3.38 -3.86 7.10
N SER A 96 -4.28 -3.91 8.08
CA SER A 96 -5.66 -4.31 7.91
C SER A 96 -6.62 -3.25 8.49
N PRO A 97 -7.88 -3.21 8.04
CA PRO A 97 -8.83 -2.23 8.57
C PRO A 97 -8.93 -2.31 10.10
N GLY A 98 -8.58 -1.21 10.78
CA GLY A 98 -8.60 -1.10 12.24
C GLY A 98 -7.43 -1.78 12.97
N ARG A 99 -6.44 -2.33 12.25
CA ARG A 99 -5.29 -3.00 12.86
C ARG A 99 -4.01 -2.77 12.06
N PHE A 100 -2.97 -2.34 12.76
CA PHE A 100 -1.63 -2.22 12.21
C PHE A 100 -0.66 -3.01 13.09
N ARG A 101 0.15 -3.87 12.46
CA ARG A 101 1.24 -4.60 13.10
C ARG A 101 2.53 -4.31 12.37
N PHE A 102 3.58 -4.03 13.11
CA PHE A 102 4.92 -3.84 12.58
C PHE A 102 5.90 -4.68 13.40
N ASP A 103 6.57 -5.62 12.74
CA ASP A 103 7.51 -6.55 13.35
C ASP A 103 8.93 -6.07 13.03
N PHE A 104 9.79 -5.94 14.05
CA PHE A 104 11.17 -5.47 13.90
C PHE A 104 12.12 -6.16 14.89
N GLY A 105 13.41 -6.17 14.56
CA GLY A 105 14.45 -6.73 15.42
C GLY A 105 14.77 -5.80 16.60
N SER A 106 14.77 -6.32 17.82
CA SER A 106 15.30 -5.61 19.00
C SER A 106 16.00 -6.59 19.94
N PRO A 107 17.17 -6.25 20.49
CA PRO A 107 17.91 -7.12 21.41
C PRO A 107 17.22 -7.28 22.78
N ALA A 108 16.33 -6.33 23.15
CA ALA A 108 15.56 -6.34 24.38
C ALA A 108 14.17 -5.74 24.15
N ALA A 109 13.26 -5.91 25.11
CA ALA A 109 11.97 -5.26 25.09
C ALA A 109 12.13 -3.72 25.06
N VAL A 110 11.42 -3.07 24.16
CA VAL A 110 11.48 -1.61 24.01
C VAL A 110 10.73 -0.95 25.18
N PRO A 111 11.35 0.01 25.88
CA PRO A 111 10.65 0.76 26.93
C PRO A 111 9.42 1.48 26.39
N GLY A 112 8.32 1.49 27.15
CA GLY A 112 7.07 2.15 26.73
C GLY A 112 7.23 3.63 26.39
N THR A 113 8.13 4.34 27.08
CA THR A 113 8.45 5.76 26.78
C THR A 113 9.00 5.93 25.37
N VAL A 114 9.88 5.03 24.92
CA VAL A 114 10.43 5.08 23.56
C VAL A 114 9.33 4.83 22.52
N LEU A 115 8.39 3.93 22.81
CA LEU A 115 7.24 3.71 21.92
C LEU A 115 6.36 4.96 21.81
N THR A 116 6.14 5.67 22.92
CA THR A 116 5.40 6.95 22.93
C THR A 116 6.13 8.03 22.12
N ASP A 117 7.46 8.13 22.26
CA ASP A 117 8.26 9.10 21.50
C ASP A 117 8.23 8.81 19.99
N VAL A 118 8.32 7.53 19.61
CA VAL A 118 8.18 7.07 18.22
C VAL A 118 6.80 7.43 17.67
N GLU A 119 5.73 7.17 18.43
CA GLU A 119 4.36 7.51 18.03
C GLU A 119 4.19 9.02 17.84
N GLN A 120 4.68 9.85 18.78
CA GLN A 120 4.66 11.30 18.65
C GLN A 120 5.38 11.76 17.39
N ARG A 121 6.56 11.21 17.11
CA ARG A 121 7.34 11.58 15.94
C ARG A 121 6.61 11.26 14.63
N ILE A 122 5.98 10.10 14.55
CA ILE A 122 5.17 9.71 13.38
C ILE A 122 4.02 10.70 13.18
N ASN A 123 3.31 11.04 14.25
CA ASN A 123 2.20 12.00 14.20
C ASN A 123 2.64 13.41 13.78
N GLU A 124 3.80 13.88 14.26
CA GLU A 124 4.39 15.15 13.81
C GLU A 124 4.65 15.16 12.30
N VAL A 125 5.21 14.08 11.75
CA VAL A 125 5.50 14.00 10.31
C VAL A 125 4.20 13.95 9.50
N LEU A 126 3.22 13.17 9.96
CA LEU A 126 1.90 13.11 9.34
C LEU A 126 1.21 14.48 9.31
N SER A 127 1.31 15.26 10.38
CA SER A 127 0.71 16.61 10.46
C SER A 127 1.33 17.64 9.50
N ARG A 128 2.52 17.37 8.96
CA ARG A 128 3.20 18.28 8.02
C ARG A 128 2.73 18.12 6.58
N GLU A 129 1.96 17.07 6.28
CA GLU A 129 1.41 16.81 4.94
C GLU A 129 2.47 16.91 3.83
N LEU A 130 3.65 16.34 4.08
CA LEU A 130 4.78 16.43 3.15
C LEU A 130 4.41 15.83 1.78
N ASP A 131 4.85 16.49 0.71
CA ASP A 131 4.71 15.97 -0.64
C ASP A 131 5.48 14.65 -0.79
N VAL A 132 4.81 13.64 -1.34
CA VAL A 132 5.40 12.33 -1.65
C VAL A 132 5.67 12.25 -3.15
N GLN A 133 6.93 12.02 -3.51
CA GLN A 133 7.38 11.89 -4.90
C GLN A 133 7.88 10.47 -5.17
N ALA A 134 7.72 10.01 -6.42
CA ALA A 134 8.27 8.74 -6.89
C ALA A 134 8.90 8.97 -8.26
N GLU A 135 10.12 8.48 -8.43
CA GLU A 135 10.90 8.62 -9.66
C GLU A 135 11.48 7.25 -10.08
N VAL A 136 11.60 7.03 -11.39
CA VAL A 136 12.25 5.84 -11.95
C VAL A 136 13.72 6.18 -12.20
N MET A 137 14.62 5.47 -11.53
CA MET A 137 16.06 5.70 -11.61
C MET A 137 16.85 4.39 -11.58
N SER A 138 18.16 4.45 -11.83
CA SER A 138 19.03 3.29 -11.67
C SER A 138 19.21 2.91 -10.19
N ILE A 139 19.58 1.66 -9.94
CA ILE A 139 19.82 1.19 -8.56
C ILE A 139 20.93 1.97 -7.84
N ASP A 140 21.95 2.39 -8.58
CA ASP A 140 23.08 3.15 -8.03
C ASP A 140 22.68 4.57 -7.65
N GLU A 141 21.79 5.19 -8.43
CA GLU A 141 21.22 6.50 -8.10
C GLU A 141 20.30 6.42 -6.88
N ALA A 142 19.46 5.39 -6.80
CA ALA A 142 18.57 5.17 -5.66
C ALA A 142 19.36 5.01 -4.35
N LYS A 143 20.43 4.21 -4.35
CA LYS A 143 21.29 4.03 -3.17
C LYS A 143 21.96 5.32 -2.72
N LYS A 144 22.39 6.18 -3.68
CA LYS A 144 22.97 7.50 -3.35
C LYS A 144 21.94 8.44 -2.70
N GLN A 145 20.65 8.26 -2.99
CA GLN A 145 19.56 9.00 -2.36
C GLN A 145 19.07 8.39 -1.03
N GLY A 146 19.64 7.24 -0.61
CA GLY A 146 19.36 6.63 0.70
C GLY A 146 18.43 5.42 0.67
N ALA A 147 18.17 4.83 -0.50
CA ALA A 147 17.46 3.55 -0.64
C ALA A 147 18.32 2.33 -0.29
#